data_AF-A0A5J4QH59-F1
#
_entry.id   AF-A0A5J4QH59-F1
#
_cell.length_a   1.000
_cell.length_b   1.000
_cell.length_c   1.000
_cell.angle_alpha   90.00
_cell.angle_beta   90.00
_cell.angle_gamma   90.00
#
_symmetry.space_group_name_H-M   'P 1'
#
loop_
_entity.id
_entity.type
_entity.pdbx_description
1 polymer ?
#
loop_
_entity_poly.entity_id
_entity_poly.type
_entity_poly.pdbx_seq_one_letter_code
_entity_poly.pdbx_strand_id
1 'polypeptide(L)'
;GVQNKLFSMGSYLATDQEKVQVNNASSITPADVSGIEWAIDTMDETLPVLHAFVIPGGSRGAAVCHVCRTVCRRAERCVLTFAGTYPVPSDLLAYLNRLSDYLFVLSRKMNINEKGNEIFWVRSS
;
A
#
# COMPACT_ATOMS: atom_id res chain seq x y z
N GLY A 1 11.96 -5.35 4.14
CA GLY A 1 11.20 -5.32 2.87
C GLY A 1 9.71 -5.41 3.15
N VAL A 2 8.87 -4.97 2.21
CA VAL A 2 7.40 -4.86 2.36
C VAL A 2 6.75 -6.18 2.79
N GLN A 3 7.09 -7.31 2.15
CA GLN A 3 6.50 -8.61 2.47
C GLN A 3 6.77 -9.04 3.93
N ASN A 4 7.98 -8.82 4.44
CA ASN A 4 8.33 -9.13 5.83
C ASN A 4 7.49 -8.29 6.80
N LYS A 5 7.26 -7.01 6.49
CA LYS A 5 6.44 -6.12 7.32
C LYS A 5 4.97 -6.55 7.33
N LEU A 6 4.43 -6.93 6.17
CA LEU A 6 3.08 -7.50 6.08
C LEU A 6 2.94 -8.81 6.87
N PHE A 7 3.96 -9.67 6.86
CA PHE A 7 3.99 -10.89 7.66
C PHE A 7 3.96 -10.58 9.17
N SER A 8 4.83 -9.66 9.62
CA SER A 8 4.86 -9.20 11.01
C SER A 8 3.53 -8.60 11.45
N MET A 9 2.90 -7.77 10.61
CA MET A 9 1.56 -7.21 10.87
C MET A 9 0.48 -8.29 10.97
N GLY A 10 0.51 -9.30 10.10
CA GLY A 10 -0.41 -10.43 10.18
C GLY A 10 -0.27 -11.17 11.51
N SER A 11 0.97 -11.42 11.93
CA SER A 11 1.26 -12.03 13.24
C SER A 11 0.75 -11.16 14.38
N TYR A 12 0.96 -9.85 14.32
CA TYR A 12 0.48 -8.90 15.32
C TYR A 12 -1.05 -8.95 15.47
N LEU A 13 -1.78 -8.87 14.34
CA LEU A 13 -3.24 -8.85 14.31
C LEU A 13 -3.87 -10.19 14.72
N ALA A 14 -3.15 -11.31 14.55
CA ALA A 14 -3.59 -12.63 14.96
C ALA A 14 -3.30 -12.96 16.43
N THR A 15 -2.52 -12.12 17.13
CA THR A 15 -2.09 -12.38 18.51
C THR A 15 -3.01 -11.67 19.49
N ASP A 16 -3.52 -12.41 20.47
CA ASP A 16 -4.22 -11.84 21.62
C ASP A 16 -3.21 -11.17 22.57
N GLN A 17 -3.16 -9.85 22.53
CA GLN A 17 -2.18 -9.05 23.27
C GLN A 17 -2.42 -9.04 24.78
N GLU A 18 -3.60 -9.45 25.23
CA GLU A 18 -3.88 -9.63 26.67
C GLU A 18 -3.24 -10.90 27.23
N LYS A 19 -2.93 -11.88 26.36
CA LYS A 19 -2.41 -13.20 26.75
C LYS A 19 -0.94 -13.42 26.39
N VAL A 20 -0.43 -12.70 25.40
CA VAL A 20 0.94 -12.89 24.89
C VAL A 20 1.61 -11.53 24.69
N GLN A 21 2.77 -11.33 25.31
CA GLN A 21 3.61 -10.16 24.99
C GLN A 21 4.11 -10.29 23.55
N VAL A 22 3.65 -9.37 22.71
CA VAL A 22 4.04 -9.33 21.31
C VAL A 22 5.45 -8.74 21.23
N ASN A 23 6.36 -9.48 20.61
CA ASN A 23 7.77 -9.10 20.52
C ASN A 23 7.90 -7.82 19.68
N ASN A 24 8.71 -6.84 20.12
CA ASN A 24 8.88 -5.53 19.47
C ASN A 24 9.31 -5.61 18.00
N ALA A 25 9.89 -6.74 17.55
CA ALA A 25 10.21 -6.98 16.15
C ALA A 25 8.97 -7.12 15.24
N SER A 26 7.78 -7.33 15.82
CA SER A 26 6.53 -7.54 15.09
C SER A 26 5.69 -6.27 14.94
N SER A 27 6.09 -5.16 15.56
CA SER A 27 5.38 -3.89 15.46
C SER A 27 5.82 -3.09 14.24
N ILE A 28 4.87 -2.33 13.70
CA ILE A 28 5.12 -1.30 12.69
C ILE A 28 5.52 -0.03 13.42
N THR A 29 6.58 0.61 12.94
CA THR A 29 7.10 1.84 13.52
C THR A 29 6.79 3.03 12.61
N PRO A 30 6.80 4.28 13.13
CA PRO A 30 6.68 5.47 12.30
C PRO A 30 7.73 5.53 11.18
N ALA A 31 8.95 5.03 11.44
CA ALA A 31 10.02 4.97 10.45
C ALA A 31 9.67 4.05 9.26
N ASP A 32 8.88 2.99 9.48
CA ASP A 32 8.42 2.13 8.40
C ASP A 32 7.42 2.85 7.48
N VAL A 33 6.56 3.70 8.05
CA VAL A 33 5.62 4.54 7.29
C VAL A 33 6.39 5.58 6.49
N SER A 34 7.31 6.31 7.13
CA SER A 34 8.16 7.30 6.45
C SER A 34 9.02 6.67 5.35
N GLY A 35 9.46 5.42 5.52
CA GLY A 35 10.19 4.71 4.46
C GLY A 35 9.36 4.45 3.21
N ILE A 36 8.05 4.20 3.35
CA ILE A 36 7.12 4.07 2.22
C ILE A 36 6.86 5.44 1.58
N GLU A 37 6.67 6.49 2.39
CA GLU A 37 6.49 7.86 1.90
C GLU A 37 7.70 8.33 1.08
N TRP A 38 8.91 8.13 1.59
CA TRP A 38 10.13 8.46 0.85
C TRP A 38 10.24 7.71 -0.48
N ALA A 39 9.85 6.44 -0.50
CA ALA A 39 9.85 5.65 -1.73
C ALA A 39 8.78 6.11 -2.74
N ILE A 40 7.63 6.59 -2.26
CA ILE A 40 6.60 7.23 -3.08
C ILE A 40 7.17 8.48 -3.73
N ASP A 41 7.70 9.40 -2.92
CA ASP A 41 8.21 10.70 -3.38
C ASP A 41 9.32 10.51 -4.43
N THR A 42 10.28 9.62 -4.16
CA THR A 42 11.38 9.29 -5.07
C THR A 42 10.89 8.79 -6.43
N MET A 43 9.81 7.99 -6.46
CA MET A 43 9.24 7.53 -7.72
C MET A 43 8.46 8.64 -8.42
N ASP A 44 7.66 9.40 -7.66
CA ASP A 44 6.77 10.43 -8.20
C ASP A 44 7.54 11.59 -8.86
N GLU A 45 8.73 11.95 -8.36
CA GLU A 45 9.65 12.91 -8.97
C GLU A 45 9.97 12.61 -10.44
N THR A 46 9.91 11.33 -10.83
CA THR A 46 10.25 10.87 -12.18
C THR A 46 9.02 10.60 -13.06
N LEU A 47 7.81 10.79 -12.52
CA LEU A 47 6.57 10.53 -13.22
C LEU A 47 6.00 11.81 -13.85
N PRO A 48 5.31 11.69 -15.00
CA PRO A 48 4.54 12.80 -15.52
C PRO A 48 3.40 13.16 -14.56
N VAL A 49 3.06 14.45 -14.50
CA VAL A 49 1.95 14.94 -13.67
C VAL A 49 0.65 14.27 -14.08
N LEU A 50 -0.12 13.81 -13.09
CA LEU A 50 -1.38 13.12 -13.32
C LEU A 50 -2.52 14.13 -13.53
N HIS A 51 -3.07 14.17 -14.75
CA HIS A 51 -4.17 15.08 -15.10
C HIS A 51 -5.55 14.40 -15.20
N ALA A 52 -5.60 13.07 -15.16
CA ALA A 52 -6.83 12.29 -15.29
C ALA A 52 -6.78 11.00 -14.45
N PHE A 53 -7.94 10.39 -14.22
CA PHE A 53 -8.01 9.11 -13.52
C PHE A 53 -7.34 7.99 -14.33
N VAL A 54 -6.50 7.20 -13.67
CA VAL A 54 -5.82 6.04 -14.27
C VAL A 54 -6.72 4.81 -14.17
N ILE A 55 -6.90 4.10 -15.27
CA ILE A 55 -7.54 2.79 -15.31
C ILE A 55 -6.50 1.72 -14.98
N PRO A 56 -6.82 0.75 -14.10
CA PRO A 56 -5.94 -0.37 -13.81
C PRO A 56 -5.53 -1.14 -15.08
N GLY A 57 -4.24 -1.14 -15.41
CA GLY A 57 -3.73 -1.83 -16.59
C GLY A 57 -2.38 -1.29 -17.06
N GLY A 58 -2.13 -1.43 -18.36
CA GLY A 58 -0.84 -1.13 -18.99
C GLY A 58 0.03 -2.38 -19.05
N SER A 59 1.21 -2.35 -18.46
CA SER A 59 2.10 -3.51 -18.40
C SER A 59 1.60 -4.59 -17.44
N ARG A 60 2.14 -5.81 -17.59
CA ARG A 60 1.85 -6.91 -16.66
C ARG A 60 2.23 -6.54 -15.22
N GLY A 61 3.38 -5.88 -15.04
CA GLY A 61 3.82 -5.41 -13.72
C GLY A 61 2.86 -4.39 -13.12
N ALA A 62 2.43 -3.40 -13.91
CA ALA A 62 1.48 -2.38 -13.47
C ALA A 62 0.10 -2.99 -13.11
N ALA A 63 -0.40 -3.91 -13.92
CA ALA A 63 -1.66 -4.61 -13.64
C ALA A 63 -1.59 -5.39 -12.32
N VAL A 64 -0.50 -6.12 -12.07
CA VAL A 64 -0.28 -6.82 -10.79
C VAL A 64 -0.21 -5.83 -9.63
N CYS A 65 0.46 -4.69 -9.78
CA CYS A 65 0.50 -3.66 -8.74
C CYS A 65 -0.90 -3.12 -8.42
N HIS A 66 -1.76 -2.92 -9.41
CA HIS A 66 -3.15 -2.53 -9.17
C HIS A 66 -3.96 -3.62 -8.45
N VAL A 67 -3.73 -4.90 -8.73
CA VAL A 67 -4.34 -6.01 -7.97
C VAL A 67 -3.86 -5.99 -6.51
N CYS A 68 -2.55 -5.89 -6.28
CA CYS A 68 -1.99 -5.78 -4.93
C CYS A 68 -2.57 -4.57 -4.18
N ARG A 69 -2.77 -3.44 -4.86
CA ARG A 69 -3.35 -2.22 -4.29
C ARG A 69 -4.79 -2.45 -3.80
N THR A 70 -5.63 -3.12 -4.60
CA THR A 70 -7.02 -3.39 -4.20
C THR A 70 -7.09 -4.37 -3.04
N VAL A 71 -6.18 -5.36 -3.00
CA VAL A 71 -6.02 -6.26 -1.85
C VAL A 71 -5.57 -5.51 -0.60
N CYS A 72 -4.60 -4.60 -0.72
CA CYS A 72 -4.12 -3.76 0.37
C CYS A 72 -5.25 -2.89 0.96
N ARG A 73 -6.04 -2.22 0.10
CA ARG A 73 -7.21 -1.43 0.53
C ARG A 73 -8.30 -2.30 1.17
N ARG A 74 -8.45 -3.56 0.74
CA ARG A 74 -9.37 -4.50 1.39
C ARG A 74 -8.87 -4.87 2.78
N ALA A 75 -7.58 -5.16 2.93
CA ALA A 75 -6.97 -5.44 4.24
C ALA A 75 -7.11 -4.24 5.19
N GLU A 76 -6.82 -3.03 4.72
CA GLU A 76 -7.01 -1.78 5.48
C GLU A 76 -8.44 -1.65 6.02
N ARG A 77 -9.46 -1.85 5.18
CA ARG A 77 -10.86 -1.80 5.63
C ARG A 77 -11.17 -2.86 6.69
N CYS A 78 -10.69 -4.08 6.52
CA CYS A 78 -10.87 -5.14 7.52
C CYS A 78 -10.22 -4.78 8.85
N VAL A 79 -9.00 -4.25 8.83
CA VAL A 79 -8.28 -3.80 10.02
C VAL A 79 -8.98 -2.61 10.67
N LEU A 80 -9.49 -1.66 9.88
CA LEU A 80 -10.24 -0.51 10.39
C LEU A 80 -11.53 -0.95 11.10
N THR A 81 -12.27 -1.91 10.53
CA THR A 81 -13.44 -2.50 11.20
C THR A 81 -13.03 -3.21 12.50
N PHE A 82 -11.94 -3.98 12.47
CA PHE A 82 -11.42 -4.65 13.66
C PHE A 82 -10.99 -3.66 14.75
N ALA A 83 -10.41 -2.51 14.37
CA ALA A 83 -10.01 -1.43 15.25
C ALA A 83 -11.19 -0.80 16.04
N GLY A 84 -12.43 -0.96 15.55
CA GLY A 84 -13.63 -0.56 16.28
C GLY A 84 -13.97 -1.46 17.47
N THR A 85 -13.38 -2.66 17.55
CA THR A 85 -13.62 -3.66 18.60
C THR A 85 -12.38 -3.97 19.45
N TYR A 86 -11.19 -3.85 18.86
CA TYR A 86 -9.92 -4.11 19.52
C TYR A 86 -8.93 -2.97 19.25
N PRO A 87 -8.07 -2.60 20.20
CA PRO A 87 -7.09 -1.54 19.97
C PRO A 87 -6.06 -1.97 18.91
N VAL A 88 -5.93 -1.16 17.86
CA VAL A 88 -4.94 -1.35 16.79
C VAL A 88 -4.02 -0.13 16.74
N PRO A 89 -2.69 -0.30 16.61
CA PRO A 89 -1.78 0.83 16.45
C PRO A 89 -2.11 1.67 15.22
N SER A 90 -2.11 2.99 15.38
CA SER A 90 -2.33 3.95 14.29
C SER A 90 -1.33 3.74 13.15
N ASP A 91 -0.08 3.41 13.47
CA ASP A 91 1.00 3.25 12.50
C ASP A 91 0.75 2.05 11.58
N LEU A 92 0.08 1.00 12.05
CA LEU A 92 -0.28 -0.15 11.24
C LEU A 92 -1.32 0.23 10.18
N LEU A 93 -2.34 0.99 10.57
CA LEU A 93 -3.35 1.52 9.64
C LEU A 93 -2.72 2.50 8.64
N ALA A 94 -1.86 3.41 9.13
CA ALA A 94 -1.13 4.35 8.29
C ALA A 94 -0.23 3.63 7.28
N TYR A 95 0.45 2.56 7.68
CA TYR A 95 1.29 1.76 6.79
C TYR A 95 0.48 1.10 5.67
N LEU A 96 -0.68 0.49 5.99
CA LEU A 96 -1.55 -0.11 4.96
C LEU A 96 -2.11 0.94 3.99
N ASN A 97 -2.46 2.13 4.50
CA ASN A 97 -2.90 3.27 3.71
C ASN A 97 -1.81 3.67 2.71
N ARG A 98 -0.60 3.97 3.21
CA ARG A 98 0.55 4.40 2.40
C ARG A 98 1.05 3.31 1.46
N LEU A 99 1.02 2.05 1.86
CA LEU A 99 1.39 0.94 0.98
C LEU A 99 0.49 0.88 -0.26
N SER A 100 -0.79 1.21 -0.12
CA SER A 100 -1.69 1.25 -1.27
C SER A 100 -1.37 2.41 -2.23
N ASP A 101 -0.92 3.55 -1.71
CA ASP A 101 -0.46 4.68 -2.51
C ASP A 101 0.85 4.34 -3.22
N TYR A 102 1.79 3.70 -2.52
CA TYR A 102 3.03 3.16 -3.08
C TYR A 102 2.77 2.20 -4.24
N LEU A 103 1.84 1.26 -4.10
CA LEU A 103 1.47 0.33 -5.17
C LEU A 103 0.84 1.04 -6.38
N PHE A 104 0.18 2.17 -6.17
CA PHE A 104 -0.32 3.01 -7.26
C PHE A 104 0.82 3.72 -7.98
N VAL A 105 1.72 4.38 -7.27
CA VAL A 105 2.87 5.08 -7.88
C VAL A 105 3.82 4.10 -8.57
N LEU A 106 4.04 2.92 -7.98
CA LEU A 106 4.83 1.86 -8.59
C LEU A 106 4.19 1.35 -9.90
N SER A 107 2.86 1.23 -9.97
CA SER A 107 2.19 0.80 -11.20
C SER A 107 2.40 1.82 -12.34
N ARG A 108 2.31 3.11 -12.02
CA ARG A 108 2.63 4.21 -12.97
C ARG A 108 4.08 4.12 -13.44
N LYS A 109 5.02 3.95 -12.50
CA LYS A 109 6.45 3.84 -12.82
C LYS A 109 6.76 2.63 -13.71
N MET A 110 6.12 1.50 -13.46
CA MET A 110 6.25 0.31 -14.31
C MET A 110 5.74 0.55 -15.73
N ASN A 111 4.58 1.22 -15.88
CA ASN A 111 4.06 1.58 -17.21
C ASN A 111 5.04 2.45 -17.98
N ILE A 112 5.54 3.52 -17.36
CA ILE A 112 6.51 4.44 -17.99
C ILE A 112 7.82 3.72 -18.36
N ASN A 113 8.36 2.89 -17.46
CA ASN A 113 9.62 2.17 -17.70
C ASN A 113 9.52 1.16 -18.86
N GLU A 114 8.36 0.51 -19.04
CA GLU A 114 8.12 -0.43 -20.14
C GLU A 114 7.71 0.28 -21.45
N LYS A 115 7.79 1.61 -21.53
CA LYS A 115 7.27 2.43 -22.65
C LYS A 115 5.77 2.19 -22.93
N GLY A 116 5.04 1.66 -21.95
CA GLY A 116 3.60 1.53 -22.01
C GLY A 116 2.95 2.88 -21.75
N ASN A 117 1.92 3.23 -22.51
CA ASN A 117 1.12 4.40 -22.21
C ASN A 117 0.25 4.13 -20.97
N GLU A 118 0.16 5.11 -20.07
CA GLU A 118 -0.84 5.09 -19.02
C GLU A 118 -2.24 5.10 -19.65
N ILE A 119 -3.14 4.27 -19.13
CA ILE A 119 -4.52 4.21 -19.61
C ILE A 119 -5.34 5.20 -18.79
N PHE A 120 -5.76 6.29 -19.40
CA PHE A 120 -6.60 7.29 -18.75
C PHE A 120 -8.08 7.00 -19.00
N TRP A 121 -8.90 7.23 -17.98
CA TRP A 121 -10.34 7.20 -18.15
C TRP A 121 -10.80 8.39 -18.99
N VAL A 122 -11.44 8.10 -20.12
CA VAL A 122 -12.05 9.10 -21.00
C VAL A 122 -13.55 9.09 -20.75
N ARG A 123 -14.11 10.27 -20.42
CA ARG A 123 -15.56 10.42 -20.28
C ARG A 123 -16.20 10.21 -21.65
N SER A 124 -16.98 9.14 -21.78
CA SER A 124 -17.79 8.91 -22.98
C SER A 124 -18.89 9.98 -23.00
N SER A 125 -18.88 10.82 -24.03
CA SER A 125 -19.94 11.80 -24.32
C SER A 125 -21.24 11.12 -24.71
#